data_AF-A0A8B6FIL5-F1
#
_entry.id   AF-A0A8B6FIL5-F1
#
_cell.length_a   1.000
_cell.length_b   1.000
_cell.length_c   1.000
_cell.angle_alpha   90.00
_cell.angle_beta   90.00
_cell.angle_gamma   90.00
#
_symmetry.space_group_name_H-M   'P 1'
#
loop_
_entity.id
_entity.type
_entity.pdbx_description
1 polymer ?
#
loop_
_entity_poly.entity_id
_entity_poly.type
_entity_poly.pdbx_seq_one_letter_code
_entity_poly.pdbx_strand_id
1 'polypeptide(L)' 'GNTGPQWENKTSKAFWRGRDSRQERLDLVELSRKQPEIIDAALTHMFFFPKDPEKYGELVKTISFFEFFKV' A
#
# COMPACT_ATOMS: atom_id res chain seq x y z
N GLY A 1 16.72 -15.11 9.02
CA GLY A 1 15.67 -15.74 8.20
C GLY A 1 14.47 -14.81 8.11
N ASN A 2 13.56 -15.04 7.16
CA ASN A 2 12.29 -14.30 7.09
C ASN A 2 11.49 -14.55 8.39
N THR A 3 11.17 -13.49 9.13
CA THR A 3 10.43 -13.55 10.40
C THR A 3 8.91 -13.43 10.22
N GLY A 4 8.43 -13.42 8.97
CA GLY A 4 7.02 -13.42 8.66
C GLY A 4 6.33 -14.78 8.92
N PRO A 5 4.99 -14.80 8.91
CA PRO A 5 4.21 -16.02 9.02
C PRO A 5 4.52 -16.99 7.88
N GLN A 6 4.25 -18.27 8.14
CA GLN A 6 4.25 -19.33 7.13
C GLN A 6 3.37 -18.95 5.93
N TRP A 7 3.66 -19.53 4.77
CA TRP A 7 3.01 -19.16 3.52
C TRP A 7 1.49 -19.24 3.59
N GLU A 8 0.97 -20.31 4.21
CA GLU A 8 -0.45 -20.60 4.37
C GLU A 8 -1.18 -19.57 5.26
N ASN A 9 -0.42 -18.82 6.06
CA ASN A 9 -0.91 -17.82 7.01
C ASN A 9 -0.71 -16.38 6.52
N LYS A 10 -0.24 -16.17 5.29
CA LYS A 10 -0.11 -14.83 4.70
C LYS A 10 -1.47 -14.31 4.26
N THR A 11 -1.62 -12.98 4.19
CA THR A 11 -2.79 -12.39 3.55
C THR A 11 -2.93 -12.85 2.10
N SER A 12 -4.18 -13.06 1.67
CA SER A 12 -4.52 -13.30 0.27
C SER A 12 -4.56 -12.01 -0.56
N LYS A 13 -4.42 -10.84 0.08
CA LYS A 13 -4.45 -9.54 -0.59
C LYS A 13 -3.06 -9.17 -1.10
N ALA A 14 -3.01 -8.52 -2.26
CA ALA A 14 -1.80 -7.79 -2.65
C ALA A 14 -1.59 -6.62 -1.68
N PHE A 15 -0.36 -6.39 -1.24
CA PHE A 15 -0.05 -5.34 -0.27
C PHE A 15 1.04 -4.39 -0.79
N TRP A 16 0.82 -3.08 -0.62
CA TRP A 16 1.79 -2.06 -1.01
C TRP A 16 1.74 -0.80 -0.14
N ARG A 17 2.91 -0.24 0.17
CA ARG A 17 3.07 1.07 0.83
C ARG A 17 4.19 1.84 0.15
N GLY A 18 3.95 3.09 -0.23
CA GLY A 18 5.00 3.90 -0.84
C GLY A 18 4.60 5.33 -1.15
N ARG A 19 5.51 6.04 -1.81
CA ARG A 19 5.35 7.47 -2.16
C ARG A 19 4.89 7.64 -3.61
N ASP A 20 4.32 8.81 -3.89
CA ASP A 20 3.84 9.29 -5.19
C ASP A 20 4.94 9.57 -6.23
N SER A 21 6.00 8.76 -6.31
CA SER A 21 7.12 9.05 -7.21
C SER A 21 6.83 8.83 -8.70
N ARG A 22 5.67 8.24 -9.03
CA ARG A 22 5.25 7.82 -10.38
C ARG A 22 3.74 7.69 -10.46
N GLN A 23 3.15 7.93 -11.63
CA GLN A 23 1.70 7.88 -11.86
C GLN A 23 1.13 6.48 -11.59
N GLU A 24 1.84 5.44 -11.99
CA GLU A 24 1.42 4.04 -11.85
C GLU A 24 1.20 3.64 -10.38
N ARG A 25 1.87 4.32 -9.44
CA ARG A 25 1.65 4.11 -8.00
C ARG A 25 0.36 4.75 -7.50
N LEU A 26 -0.01 5.90 -8.06
CA LEU A 26 -1.29 6.55 -7.79
C LEU A 26 -2.43 5.70 -8.34
N ASP A 27 -2.25 5.16 -9.55
CA ASP A 27 -3.24 4.28 -10.19
C ASP A 27 -3.45 3.00 -9.37
N LEU A 28 -2.38 2.43 -8.80
CA LEU A 28 -2.49 1.27 -7.89
C LEU A 28 -3.28 1.59 -6.61
N VAL A 29 -3.06 2.77 -6.01
CA VAL A 29 -3.79 3.19 -4.81
C VAL A 29 -5.25 3.45 -5.12
N GLU A 30 -5.55 4.08 -6.26
CA GLU A 30 -6.92 4.25 -6.73
C GLU A 30 -7.61 2.89 -6.99
N LEU A 31 -6.89 1.93 -7.57
CA LEU A 31 -7.38 0.57 -7.80
C LEU A 31 -7.68 -0.14 -6.47
N SER A 32 -6.81 -0.02 -5.47
CA SER A 32 -7.02 -0.58 -4.13
C SER A 32 -8.26 -0.01 -3.45
N ARG A 33 -8.56 1.28 -3.63
CA ARG A 33 -9.78 1.89 -3.10
C ARG A 33 -11.05 1.37 -3.79
N LYS A 34 -10.97 1.00 -5.07
CA LYS A 34 -12.08 0.38 -5.81
C LYS A 34 -12.27 -1.09 -5.46
N GLN A 35 -11.21 -1.79 -5.07
CA GLN A 35 -11.20 -3.24 -4.80
C GLN A 35 -10.42 -3.57 -3.51
N PRO A 36 -10.89 -3.10 -2.33
CA PRO A 36 -10.18 -3.25 -1.05
C PRO A 36 -10.13 -4.70 -0.53
N GLU A 37 -10.95 -5.59 -1.08
CA GLU A 37 -10.99 -7.02 -0.77
C GLU A 37 -9.82 -7.81 -1.36
N ILE A 38 -9.22 -7.33 -2.45
CA ILE A 38 -8.07 -7.99 -3.12
C ILE A 38 -6.75 -7.22 -3.01
N ILE A 39 -6.78 -5.89 -2.84
CA ILE A 39 -5.57 -5.07 -2.82
C ILE A 39 -5.64 -4.10 -1.64
N ASP A 40 -4.57 -4.08 -0.84
CA ASP A 40 -4.31 -3.09 0.19
C ASP A 40 -3.07 -2.25 -0.21
N ALA A 41 -3.30 -1.14 -0.92
CA ALA A 41 -2.28 -0.20 -1.34
C ALA A 41 -2.58 1.21 -0.82
N ALA A 42 -1.58 1.86 -0.22
CA ALA A 42 -1.75 3.21 0.33
C ALA A 42 -0.48 4.06 0.21
N LEU A 43 -0.67 5.38 0.08
CA LEU A 43 0.42 6.35 0.03
C LEU A 43 0.94 6.66 1.43
N THR A 44 2.26 6.73 1.59
CA THR A 44 2.87 7.17 2.85
C THR A 44 3.18 8.65 2.88
N HIS A 45 3.55 9.21 1.72
CA HIS A 45 3.82 10.63 1.54
C HIS A 45 3.52 11.07 0.11
N MET A 46 3.19 12.34 -0.07
CA MET A 46 3.00 12.99 -1.36
C MET A 46 3.89 14.23 -1.49
N PHE A 47 4.70 14.27 -2.55
CA PHE A 47 5.64 15.35 -2.85
C PHE A 47 5.57 15.85 -4.29
N PHE A 48 5.17 15.00 -5.23
CA PHE A 48 5.33 15.24 -6.67
C PHE A 48 4.00 15.48 -7.38
N PHE A 49 2.89 14.96 -6.85
CA PHE A 49 1.55 15.11 -7.42
C PHE A 49 0.63 15.94 -6.50
N PRO A 50 -0.43 16.57 -7.07
CA PRO A 50 -1.42 17.27 -6.28
C PRO A 50 -2.05 16.36 -5.22
N LYS A 51 -2.16 16.87 -3.99
CA LYS A 51 -2.81 16.15 -2.90
C LYS A 51 -4.31 16.10 -3.15
N ASP A 52 -4.85 14.90 -3.14
CA ASP A 52 -6.28 14.64 -3.30
C ASP A 52 -6.68 13.47 -2.38
N PRO A 53 -7.09 13.77 -1.14
CA PRO A 53 -7.49 12.76 -0.16
C PRO A 53 -8.78 12.01 -0.54
N GLU A 54 -9.66 12.62 -1.34
CA GLU A 54 -10.88 11.95 -1.81
C GLU A 54 -10.52 10.83 -2.80
N LYS A 55 -9.58 11.12 -3.69
CA LYS A 55 -9.10 10.17 -4.70
C LYS A 55 -8.16 9.12 -4.14
N TYR A 56 -7.14 9.52 -3.38
CA TYR A 56 -6.05 8.62 -2.94
C TYR A 56 -6.17 8.14 -1.50
N GLY A 57 -7.12 8.69 -0.72
CA GLY A 57 -7.26 8.40 0.70
C GLY A 57 -6.26 9.18 1.57
N GLU A 58 -6.34 8.95 2.88
CA GLU A 58 -5.39 9.52 3.84
C GLU A 58 -4.01 8.88 3.72
N LEU A 59 -2.97 9.65 4.05
CA LEU A 59 -1.61 9.15 4.09
C LEU A 59 -1.42 8.23 5.29
N VAL A 60 -0.80 7.07 5.06
CA VAL A 60 -0.52 6.09 6.12
C VAL A 60 0.94 6.14 6.55
N LYS A 61 1.25 5.58 7.72
CA LYS A 61 2.64 5.50 8.18
C LYS A 61 3.46 4.58 7.27
N THR A 62 4.72 4.94 7.07
CA THR A 62 5.69 4.02 6.47
C THR A 62 5.86 2.82 7.40
N ILE A 63 5.80 1.62 6.84
CA ILE A 63 6.06 0.39 7.58
C ILE A 63 7.51 -0.05 7.37
N SER A 64 8.05 -0.81 8.33
CA SER A 64 9.35 -1.43 8.16
C SER A 64 9.26 -2.59 7.16
N PHE A 65 10.40 -2.95 6.56
CA PHE A 65 10.49 -4.12 5.69
C PHE A 65 10.17 -5.44 6.42
N PHE A 66 10.38 -5.52 7.74
CA PHE A 66 10.01 -6.71 8.51
C PHE A 66 8.51 -6.79 8.76
N GLU A 67 7.85 -5.66 9.00
CA GLU A 67 6.38 -5.62 9.15
C GLU A 67 5.67 -5.95 7.83
N PHE A 68 6.27 -5.64 6.68
CA PHE A 68 5.72 -5.98 5.36
C PHE A 68 5.39 -7.48 5.23
N PHE A 69 6.23 -8.35 5.79
CA PHE A 69 6.01 -9.79 5.71
C PHE A 69 4.93 -10.30 6.65
N LYS A 70 4.55 -9.52 7.66
CA LYS A 70 3.56 -9.90 8.69
C LYS A 70 2.11 -9.60 8.27
N VAL A 71 1.93 -8.86 7.18
CA VAL A 71 0.61 -8.55 6.63
C VAL A 71 0.02 -9.81 5.99
#